data_AF-A0AAD2Q5U3-F1
#
_entry.id   AF-A0AAD2Q5U3-F1
#
_cell.length_a   1.000
_cell.length_b   1.000
_cell.length_c   1.000
_cell.angle_alpha   90.00
_cell.angle_beta   90.00
_cell.angle_gamma   90.00
#
_symmetry.space_group_name_H-M   'P 1'
#
loop_
_entity.id
_entity.type
_entity.pdbx_description
1 polymer ?
#
loop_
_entity_poly.entity_id
_entity_poly.type
_entity_poly.pdbx_seq_one_letter_code
_entity_poly.pdbx_strand_id
1 'polypeptide(L)'
;MPLLIAQLRAEPRPVDSVERHAPISGPRSCTKIISVSGILLKFNAQHNCRNLSCAIETRPDPDQQTGSRKVLVHKETSRFLINMHALHNVHLLREMLPRHLTMPERYYTEIEARIAAQDEAAAVLQKIGPEKHAQATARSHATREKN
;
A
#
# COMPACT_ATOMS: atom_id res chain seq x y z
N MET A 1 27.69 -29.43 1.77
CA MET A 1 26.49 -28.99 1.03
C MET A 1 26.52 -27.46 0.96
N PRO A 2 27.12 -26.85 -0.08
CA PRO A 2 27.23 -25.40 -0.17
C PRO A 2 26.11 -24.77 -1.01
N LEU A 3 25.60 -23.65 -0.49
CA LEU A 3 24.66 -22.72 -1.12
C LEU A 3 25.30 -22.04 -2.34
N LEU A 4 24.59 -22.05 -3.48
CA LEU A 4 24.96 -21.28 -4.67
C LEU A 4 24.08 -20.02 -4.74
N ILE A 5 24.64 -18.86 -4.42
CA ILE A 5 24.05 -17.55 -4.69
C ILE A 5 24.61 -17.09 -6.04
N ALA A 6 23.76 -17.04 -7.06
CA ALA A 6 24.14 -16.53 -8.37
C ALA A 6 24.01 -14.99 -8.39
N GLN A 7 25.15 -14.30 -8.29
CA GLN A 7 25.29 -12.88 -8.57
C GLN A 7 25.29 -12.65 -10.09
N LEU A 8 24.22 -12.07 -10.64
CA LEU A 8 24.20 -11.63 -12.03
C LEU A 8 24.93 -10.28 -12.15
N ARG A 9 26.15 -10.30 -12.70
CA ARG A 9 26.84 -9.10 -13.20
C ARG A 9 26.30 -8.78 -14.60
N ALA A 10 25.92 -7.54 -14.84
CA ALA A 10 25.59 -7.03 -16.17
C ALA A 10 26.78 -6.23 -16.71
N GLU A 11 27.34 -6.65 -17.85
CA GLU A 11 28.26 -5.82 -18.65
C GLU A 11 27.46 -5.10 -19.74
N PRO A 12 27.68 -3.79 -19.98
CA PRO A 12 27.00 -3.06 -21.05
C PRO A 12 27.74 -3.21 -22.37
N ARG A 13 27.00 -3.49 -23.46
CA ARG A 13 27.50 -3.38 -24.84
C ARG A 13 27.04 -2.05 -25.48
N PRO A 14 27.83 -1.50 -26.42
CA PRO A 14 27.70 -0.11 -26.85
C PRO A 14 26.56 0.08 -27.85
N VAL A 15 26.05 1.31 -27.85
CA VAL A 15 24.85 1.76 -28.57
C VAL A 15 25.29 2.37 -29.89
N ASP A 16 24.91 1.77 -31.02
CA ASP A 16 25.07 2.41 -32.33
C ASP A 16 23.72 2.56 -33.06
N SER A 17 23.43 3.84 -33.32
CA SER A 17 22.85 4.41 -34.54
C SER A 17 21.41 4.08 -34.97
N VAL A 18 20.57 5.07 -34.68
CA VAL A 18 19.42 5.61 -35.42
C VAL A 18 19.45 5.36 -36.94
N GLU A 19 18.34 4.91 -37.53
CA GLU A 19 17.75 5.61 -38.68
C GLU A 19 16.25 5.32 -38.92
N ARG A 20 15.60 6.35 -39.48
CA ARG A 20 14.17 6.62 -39.64
C ARG A 20 13.50 5.68 -40.65
N HIS A 21 12.17 5.51 -40.57
CA HIS A 21 11.18 5.61 -41.67
C HIS A 21 9.77 5.30 -41.09
N ALA A 22 8.77 6.12 -41.41
CA ALA A 22 7.33 5.91 -41.17
C ALA A 22 6.66 5.83 -42.58
N PRO A 23 5.38 5.39 -42.80
CA PRO A 23 4.25 5.55 -41.86
C PRO A 23 3.02 4.57 -41.96
N ILE A 24 2.00 4.82 -41.12
CA ILE A 24 0.53 4.52 -41.17
C ILE A 24 -0.03 3.09 -40.86
N SER A 25 -0.69 2.92 -39.70
CA SER A 25 -2.17 2.68 -39.53
C SER A 25 -2.59 1.90 -38.26
N GLY A 26 -3.60 2.44 -37.56
CA GLY A 26 -4.41 1.79 -36.51
C GLY A 26 -4.11 2.21 -35.05
N PRO A 27 -5.11 2.43 -34.16
CA PRO A 27 -4.86 2.63 -32.74
C PRO A 27 -4.52 1.27 -32.12
N ARG A 28 -3.30 0.81 -32.36
CA ARG A 28 -2.69 -0.23 -31.53
C ARG A 28 -2.34 0.46 -30.23
N SER A 29 -2.98 0.07 -29.13
CA SER A 29 -2.44 0.33 -27.80
C SER A 29 -1.02 -0.21 -27.77
N CYS A 30 -0.07 0.68 -28.03
CA CYS A 30 1.35 0.35 -28.04
C CYS A 30 1.76 0.27 -26.57
N THR A 31 1.75 -0.95 -26.02
CA THR A 31 2.38 -1.24 -24.74
C THR A 31 3.88 -0.99 -24.91
N LYS A 32 4.33 0.22 -24.57
CA LYS A 32 5.76 0.55 -24.55
C LYS A 32 6.37 -0.08 -23.31
N ILE A 33 7.12 -1.15 -23.51
CA ILE A 33 8.01 -1.71 -22.49
C ILE A 33 9.20 -0.74 -22.39
N ILE A 34 9.22 0.05 -21.31
CA ILE A 34 10.32 0.96 -21.03
C ILE A 34 11.41 0.15 -20.32
N SER A 35 12.66 0.26 -20.79
CA SER A 35 13.82 -0.23 -20.04
C SER A 35 13.77 0.36 -18.63
N VAL A 36 13.75 -0.48 -17.60
CA VAL A 36 13.53 -0.05 -16.21
C VAL A 36 14.80 0.59 -15.67
N SER A 37 15.08 1.82 -16.10
CA SER A 37 16.08 2.70 -15.50
C SER A 37 15.35 3.92 -14.95
N GLY A 38 14.74 3.79 -13.76
CA GLY A 38 14.28 4.95 -13.00
C GLY A 38 12.87 4.91 -12.39
N ILE A 39 12.14 3.79 -12.39
CA ILE A 39 10.85 3.74 -11.68
C ILE A 39 11.09 3.40 -10.21
N LEU A 40 11.16 4.42 -9.36
CA LEU A 40 11.19 4.27 -7.90
C LEU A 40 9.75 4.11 -7.39
N LEU A 41 9.30 2.87 -7.21
CA LEU A 41 8.00 2.60 -6.58
C LEU A 41 8.16 2.69 -5.06
N LYS A 42 7.62 3.75 -4.45
CA LYS A 42 7.39 3.79 -3.01
C LYS A 42 6.01 3.20 -2.75
N PHE A 43 5.97 1.91 -2.41
CA PHE A 43 4.72 1.24 -2.06
C PHE A 43 4.73 0.84 -0.59
N ASN A 44 3.55 0.91 0.03
CA ASN A 44 3.34 0.44 1.39
C ASN A 44 3.04 -1.07 1.34
N ALA A 45 4.04 -1.88 1.63
CA ALA A 45 3.90 -3.31 1.83
C ALA A 45 3.71 -3.60 3.32
N GLN A 46 2.65 -4.33 3.66
CA GLN A 46 2.36 -4.76 5.01
C GLN A 46 2.45 -6.28 5.09
N HIS A 47 3.01 -6.79 6.18
CA HIS A 47 3.01 -8.22 6.44
C HIS A 47 1.60 -8.69 6.84
N ASN A 48 1.14 -9.83 6.30
CA ASN A 48 -0.17 -10.39 6.68
C ASN A 48 -0.12 -11.09 8.05
N CYS A 49 0.16 -10.32 9.10
CA CYS A 49 0.45 -10.86 10.43
C CYS A 49 -0.73 -11.64 11.02
N ARG A 50 -1.96 -11.26 10.68
CA ARG A 50 -3.19 -11.91 11.14
C ARG A 50 -3.29 -13.34 10.62
N ASN A 51 -3.14 -13.54 9.31
CA ASN A 51 -3.27 -14.88 8.72
C ASN A 51 -2.02 -15.74 8.93
N LEU A 52 -0.86 -15.11 9.16
CA LEU A 52 0.41 -15.81 9.36
C LEU A 52 0.70 -16.11 10.84
N SER A 53 -0.17 -15.65 11.74
CA SER A 53 -0.06 -15.84 13.20
C SER A 53 1.34 -15.49 13.70
N CYS A 54 1.75 -14.24 13.44
CA CYS A 54 3.02 -13.71 13.94
C CYS A 54 3.03 -13.66 15.48
N ALA A 55 4.19 -13.89 16.07
CA ALA A 55 4.33 -13.90 17.52
C ALA A 55 4.41 -12.47 18.05
N ILE A 56 3.78 -12.21 19.18
CA ILE A 56 4.02 -10.98 19.95
C ILE A 56 4.95 -11.36 21.09
N GLU A 57 6.17 -10.85 21.04
CA GLU A 57 7.19 -11.07 22.06
C GLU A 57 7.33 -9.83 22.92
N THR A 58 7.56 -10.01 24.22
CA THR A 58 7.98 -8.92 25.09
C THR A 58 9.50 -8.81 25.03
N ARG A 59 10.02 -7.67 24.57
CA ARG A 59 11.46 -7.40 24.50
C ARG A 59 11.82 -6.24 25.42
N PRO A 60 13.05 -6.21 25.97
CA PRO A 60 13.56 -5.05 26.67
C PRO A 60 13.45 -3.81 25.77
N ASP A 61 13.00 -2.70 26.33
CA ASP A 61 12.96 -1.44 25.61
C ASP A 61 14.33 -0.78 25.69
N PRO A 62 15.07 -0.64 24.58
CA PRO A 62 16.41 -0.03 24.61
C PRO A 62 16.40 1.43 25.09
N ASP A 63 15.24 2.12 25.02
CA ASP A 63 15.09 3.52 25.40
C ASP A 63 14.60 3.70 26.86
N GLN A 64 14.31 2.61 27.58
CA GLN A 64 13.89 2.65 28.99
C GLN A 64 14.69 1.66 29.84
N GLN A 65 15.41 2.16 30.86
CA GLN A 65 16.24 1.34 31.75
C GLN A 65 15.48 0.20 32.46
N THR A 66 14.16 0.30 32.61
CA THR A 66 13.32 -0.74 33.25
C THR A 66 12.06 -1.08 32.45
N GLY A 67 12.01 -0.71 31.17
CA GLY A 67 10.84 -0.90 30.32
C GLY A 67 10.90 -2.19 29.51
N SER A 68 9.75 -2.83 29.30
CA SER A 68 9.60 -3.90 28.31
C SER A 68 8.52 -3.50 27.31
N ARG A 69 8.79 -3.67 26.01
CA ARG A 69 7.86 -3.37 24.93
C ARG A 69 7.42 -4.65 24.23
N LYS A 70 6.16 -4.71 23.85
CA LYS A 70 5.64 -5.78 22.99
C LYS A 70 6.10 -5.50 21.55
N VAL A 71 6.80 -6.45 20.95
CA VAL A 71 7.31 -6.41 19.58
C VAL A 71 6.62 -7.51 18.80
N LEU A 72 6.10 -7.15 17.63
CA LEU A 72 5.56 -8.12 16.69
C LEU A 72 6.71 -8.76 15.91
N VAL A 73 6.88 -10.06 16.04
CA VAL A 73 7.92 -10.84 15.38
C VAL A 73 7.31 -11.56 14.18
N HIS A 74 7.73 -11.14 12.99
CA HIS A 74 7.26 -11.68 11.73
C HIS A 74 7.91 -13.04 11.44
N LYS A 75 7.11 -13.96 10.90
CA LYS A 75 7.64 -15.19 10.31
C LYS A 75 8.24 -14.85 8.95
N GLU A 76 9.32 -15.53 8.57
CA GLU A 76 9.86 -15.39 7.22
C GLU A 76 8.89 -16.02 6.21
N THR A 77 8.30 -15.16 5.38
CA THR A 77 7.31 -15.53 4.36
C THR A 77 7.33 -14.51 3.25
N SER A 78 7.07 -14.99 2.04
CA SER A 78 7.03 -14.19 0.81
C SER A 78 5.64 -13.58 0.52
N ARG A 79 4.69 -13.68 1.47
CA ARG A 79 3.33 -13.16 1.30
C ARG A 79 3.15 -11.80 1.97
N PHE A 80 3.05 -10.77 1.14
CA PHE A 80 2.83 -9.39 1.56
C PHE A 80 1.48 -8.87 1.08
N LEU A 81 0.86 -8.01 1.88
CA LEU A 81 -0.32 -7.24 1.52
C LEU A 81 0.15 -5.89 0.98
N ILE A 82 -0.33 -5.51 -0.21
CA ILE A 82 -0.05 -4.20 -0.79
C ILE A 82 -1.29 -3.34 -0.56
N ASN A 83 -1.11 -2.17 0.05
CA ASN A 83 -2.20 -1.20 0.13
C ASN A 83 -2.40 -0.54 -1.24
N MET A 84 -3.31 -1.12 -2.01
CA MET A 84 -3.65 -0.65 -3.36
C MET A 84 -4.28 0.75 -3.37
N HIS A 85 -4.90 1.21 -2.27
CA HIS A 85 -5.49 2.56 -2.18
C HIS A 85 -4.45 3.67 -2.06
N ALA A 86 -3.22 3.35 -1.65
CA ALA A 86 -2.14 4.32 -1.55
C ALA A 86 -1.46 4.60 -2.90
N LEU A 87 -1.88 3.94 -3.98
CA LEU A 87 -1.24 4.01 -5.30
C LEU A 87 -2.11 4.78 -6.29
N HIS A 88 -1.56 5.87 -6.85
CA HIS A 88 -2.25 6.70 -7.84
C HIS A 88 -2.64 5.95 -9.12
N ASN A 89 -1.88 4.90 -9.47
CA ASN A 89 -2.08 4.10 -10.68
C ASN A 89 -2.59 2.68 -10.37
N VAL A 90 -3.45 2.55 -9.36
CA VAL A 90 -4.00 1.25 -8.93
C VAL A 90 -4.70 0.48 -10.05
N HIS A 91 -5.29 1.19 -11.03
CA HIS A 91 -5.96 0.58 -12.17
C HIS A 91 -5.00 -0.23 -13.05
N LEU A 92 -3.79 0.29 -13.32
CA LEU A 92 -2.76 -0.44 -14.09
C LEU A 92 -2.32 -1.73 -13.37
N LEU A 93 -2.21 -1.69 -12.04
CA LEU A 93 -1.91 -2.89 -11.26
C LEU A 93 -3.04 -3.91 -11.31
N ARG A 94 -4.30 -3.48 -11.38
CA ARG A 94 -5.45 -4.38 -11.53
C ARG A 94 -5.53 -5.01 -12.92
N GLU A 95 -5.03 -4.33 -13.95
CA GLU A 95 -4.91 -4.87 -15.31
C GLU A 95 -3.76 -5.88 -15.41
N MET A 96 -2.63 -5.59 -14.75
CA MET A 96 -1.43 -6.43 -14.81
C MET A 96 -1.49 -7.67 -13.90
N LEU A 97 -2.17 -7.59 -12.75
CA LEU A 97 -2.23 -8.67 -11.79
C LEU A 97 -3.44 -9.59 -12.05
N PRO A 98 -3.30 -10.90 -11.79
CA PRO A 98 -4.42 -11.84 -11.81
C PRO A 98 -5.61 -11.33 -11.00
N ARG A 99 -6.82 -11.49 -11.54
CA ARG A 99 -8.05 -10.95 -10.92
C ARG A 99 -8.27 -11.46 -9.49
N HIS A 100 -7.91 -12.70 -9.19
CA HIS A 100 -8.06 -13.26 -7.85
C HIS A 100 -7.18 -12.59 -6.77
N LEU A 101 -6.15 -11.82 -7.16
CA LEU A 101 -5.32 -11.05 -6.23
C LEU A 101 -5.82 -9.61 -6.01
N THR A 102 -6.70 -9.13 -6.89
CA THR A 102 -7.15 -7.72 -6.90
C THR A 102 -8.66 -7.55 -6.81
N MET A 103 -9.40 -8.66 -6.82
CA MET A 103 -10.85 -8.67 -6.64
C MET A 103 -11.16 -8.25 -5.20
N PRO A 104 -12.09 -7.30 -4.99
CA PRO A 104 -12.53 -6.95 -3.65
C PRO A 104 -13.08 -8.18 -2.92
N GLU A 105 -12.61 -8.41 -1.71
CA GLU A 105 -13.18 -9.41 -0.81
C GLU A 105 -14.24 -8.76 0.09
N ARG A 106 -15.34 -9.48 0.32
CA ARG A 106 -16.36 -9.03 1.27
C ARG A 106 -15.80 -9.09 2.68
N TYR A 107 -15.75 -7.94 3.36
CA TYR A 107 -15.31 -7.88 4.76
C TYR A 107 -16.33 -8.50 5.71
N TYR A 108 -17.63 -8.32 5.42
CA TYR A 108 -18.74 -8.98 6.11
C TYR A 108 -19.36 -10.03 5.18
N THR A 109 -19.44 -11.27 5.64
CA THR A 109 -20.13 -12.35 4.91
C THR A 109 -21.64 -12.24 5.07
N GLU A 110 -22.09 -11.99 6.31
CA GLU A 110 -23.50 -11.86 6.66
C GLU A 110 -24.00 -10.42 6.49
N ILE A 111 -25.21 -10.28 5.94
CA ILE A 111 -25.82 -8.98 5.65
C ILE A 111 -26.13 -8.24 6.96
N GLU A 112 -26.59 -8.96 7.97
CA GLU A 112 -26.96 -8.44 9.29
C GLU A 112 -25.73 -7.88 10.00
N ALA A 113 -24.60 -8.59 9.95
CA ALA A 113 -23.33 -8.13 10.53
C ALA A 113 -22.83 -6.85 9.84
N ARG A 114 -23.00 -6.75 8.52
CA ARG A 114 -22.67 -5.54 7.77
C ARG A 114 -23.53 -4.35 8.20
N ILE A 115 -24.85 -4.54 8.32
CA ILE A 115 -25.79 -3.49 8.71
C ILE A 115 -25.48 -3.01 10.13
N ALA A 116 -25.32 -3.94 11.08
CA ALA A 116 -24.99 -3.60 12.46
C ALA A 116 -23.70 -2.75 12.57
N ALA A 117 -22.66 -3.13 11.82
CA ALA A 117 -21.42 -2.34 11.79
C ALA A 117 -21.60 -0.96 11.16
N GLN A 118 -22.46 -0.83 10.15
CA GLN A 118 -22.78 0.47 9.55
C GLN A 118 -23.57 1.36 10.52
N ASP A 119 -24.54 0.80 11.24
CA ASP A 119 -25.33 1.52 12.24
C ASP A 119 -24.46 2.00 13.41
N GLU A 120 -23.57 1.14 13.91
CA GLU A 120 -22.60 1.51 14.95
C GLU A 120 -21.71 2.66 14.48
N ALA A 121 -21.13 2.55 13.28
CA ALA A 121 -20.29 3.60 12.71
C ALA A 121 -21.07 4.91 12.50
N ALA A 122 -22.33 4.83 12.05
CA ALA A 122 -23.20 5.99 11.88
C ALA A 122 -23.48 6.68 13.22
N ALA A 123 -23.81 5.91 14.27
CA ALA A 123 -24.05 6.44 15.61
C ALA A 123 -22.82 7.15 16.19
N VAL A 124 -21.62 6.63 15.94
CA VAL A 124 -20.35 7.27 16.32
C VAL A 124 -20.14 8.57 15.54
N LEU A 125 -20.32 8.54 14.22
CA LEU A 125 -20.09 9.71 13.37
C LEU A 125 -21.10 10.84 13.61
N GLN A 126 -22.35 10.52 13.96
CA GLN A 126 -23.35 11.53 14.31
C GLN A 126 -22.96 12.35 15.54
N LYS A 127 -22.20 11.77 16.47
CA LYS A 127 -21.67 12.48 17.65
C LYS A 127 -20.39 13.26 17.31
N ILE A 128 -19.45 12.59 16.66
CA ILE A 128 -18.11 13.14 16.39
C ILE A 128 -18.13 14.23 15.31
N GLY A 129 -18.98 14.10 14.29
CA GLY A 129 -19.05 15.02 13.17
C GLY A 129 -19.32 16.46 13.60
N PRO A 130 -20.44 16.73 14.31
CA PRO A 130 -20.77 18.07 14.80
C PRO A 130 -19.67 18.66 15.69
N GLU A 131 -19.08 17.85 16.58
CA GLU A 131 -18.00 18.29 17.45
C GLU A 131 -16.77 18.74 16.65
N LYS A 132 -16.33 17.93 15.67
CA LYS A 132 -15.21 18.29 14.78
C LYS A 132 -15.51 19.52 13.94
N HIS A 133 -16.74 19.66 13.44
CA HIS A 133 -17.16 20.85 12.71
C HIS A 133 -17.14 22.10 13.59
N ALA A 134 -17.66 22.02 14.82
CA ALA A 134 -17.63 23.12 15.78
C ALA A 134 -16.19 23.54 16.12
N GLN A 135 -15.30 22.58 16.38
CA GLN A 135 -13.89 22.85 16.63
C GLN A 135 -13.20 23.50 15.43
N ALA A 136 -13.48 23.04 14.20
CA ALA A 136 -12.90 23.63 12.99
C ALA A 136 -13.37 25.08 12.77
N THR A 137 -14.66 25.35 13.00
CA THR A 137 -15.22 26.71 12.92
C THR A 137 -14.60 27.62 13.98
N ALA A 138 -14.49 27.15 15.22
CA ALA A 138 -13.86 27.92 16.30
C ALA A 138 -12.39 28.25 15.99
N ARG A 139 -11.62 27.29 15.46
CA ARG A 139 -10.23 27.51 15.01
C ARG A 139 -10.15 28.52 13.87
N SER A 140 -11.07 28.46 12.92
CA SER A 140 -11.15 29.41 11.79
C SER A 140 -11.45 30.83 12.29
N HIS A 141 -12.41 30.99 13.19
CA HIS A 141 -12.74 32.29 13.81
C HIS A 141 -11.55 32.87 14.56
N ALA A 142 -10.92 32.08 15.43
CA ALA A 142 -9.74 32.49 16.19
C ALA A 142 -8.53 32.82 15.31
N THR A 143 -8.44 32.24 14.11
CA THR A 143 -7.39 32.60 13.13
C THR A 143 -7.70 33.93 12.45
N ARG A 144 -8.97 34.20 12.15
CA ARG A 144 -9.43 35.47 11.55
C ARG A 144 -9.34 36.65 12.51
N GLU A 145 -9.54 36.44 13.81
CA GLU A 145 -9.40 37.50 14.82
C GLU A 145 -7.93 37.89 15.09
N LYS A 146 -6.98 37.01 14.73
CA LYS A 146 -5.54 37.23 14.95
C LYS A 146 -4.81 37.89 13.78
N ASN A 147 -5.40 37.93 12.59
CA ASN A 147 -4.82 38.47 11.35
C ASN A 147 -5.51 39.79 10.97
#